data_AF-A0A928G046-F1
#
_entry.id   AF-A0A928G046-F1
#
_cell.length_a   1.000
_cell.length_b   1.000
_cell.length_c   1.000
_cell.angle_alpha   90.00
_cell.angle_beta   90.00
_cell.angle_gamma   90.00
#
_symmetry.space_group_name_H-M   'P 1'
#
loop_
_entity.id
_entity.type
_entity.pdbx_description
1 polymer ?
#
loop_
_entity_poly.entity_id
_entity_poly.type
_entity_poly.pdbx_seq_one_letter_code
_entity_poly.pdbx_strand_id
1 'polypeptide(L)'
;MSYETLIVDEANDPHARLQDDTIVVKSAPSLAHRQDMEGKHIDSFELETNDAEVPSFQWWLQQIAKESFGTLTVTQLKTCEIELRSIYDQLTPKHDHQRIRSLIRQAFAPLRNFQVTEEVVPKQATLLQIEKLISPIEDNGKYYPSQQAVQEIVNWDNRPTKEELKPEVMAKIEELKAMGIDVSALKPQSDPYPERNQTYHYLPYRFDSKLEIDYFSTEILPLIHGKALELYFNGDDTLTEFKINCYKKHGTQWQYIGKYVPDFLLLSRKENNEIDKIIIIETKGEGYAAKFAERREFMETEFVRKNNEQFGYERFNFLYLEDTLSAEQRRQKTLVAINNFFNL
;
A
#
# COMPACT_ATOMS: atom_id res chain seq x y z
N MET A 1 -11.14 -10.10 -9.35
CA MET A 1 -11.98 -10.50 -8.20
C MET A 1 -13.28 -11.06 -8.76
N SER A 2 -13.39 -12.37 -8.92
CA SER A 2 -14.68 -13.02 -9.11
C SER A 2 -15.22 -13.36 -7.72
N TYR A 3 -16.46 -12.97 -7.45
CA TYR A 3 -17.15 -13.37 -6.24
C TYR A 3 -18.05 -14.54 -6.61
N GLU A 4 -17.63 -15.76 -6.28
CA GLU A 4 -18.56 -16.89 -6.29
C GLU A 4 -19.33 -16.87 -4.99
N THR A 5 -20.63 -16.56 -5.09
CA THR A 5 -21.55 -16.74 -3.96
C THR A 5 -21.89 -18.21 -3.91
N LEU A 6 -21.18 -18.96 -3.07
CA LEU A 6 -21.56 -20.34 -2.76
C LEU A 6 -22.52 -20.30 -1.57
N ILE A 7 -23.69 -20.90 -1.74
CA ILE A 7 -24.58 -21.21 -0.63
C ILE A 7 -23.90 -22.36 0.11
N VAL A 8 -23.24 -22.07 1.24
CA VAL A 8 -22.45 -23.05 2.00
C VAL A 8 -23.34 -23.98 2.84
N ASP A 9 -24.64 -23.73 2.86
CA ASP A 9 -25.58 -24.56 3.57
C ASP A 9 -26.58 -25.18 2.57
N GLU A 10 -26.26 -26.37 2.07
CA GLU A 10 -27.22 -27.18 1.30
C GLU A 10 -28.44 -27.58 2.14
N ALA A 11 -28.41 -27.41 3.47
CA ALA A 11 -29.47 -27.88 4.36
C ALA A 11 -30.30 -26.78 5.04
N ASN A 12 -29.79 -25.54 5.19
CA ASN A 12 -30.41 -24.42 5.94
C ASN A 12 -31.43 -24.95 6.96
N ASP A 13 -30.95 -25.42 8.11
CA ASP A 13 -31.77 -26.13 9.09
C ASP A 13 -32.35 -25.15 10.14
N PRO A 14 -33.56 -24.58 9.92
CA PRO A 14 -34.19 -23.73 10.89
C PRO A 14 -34.52 -24.46 12.20
N HIS A 15 -34.68 -25.79 12.21
CA HIS A 15 -34.96 -26.51 13.47
C HIS A 15 -33.79 -26.39 14.44
N ALA A 16 -32.57 -26.70 13.99
CA ALA A 16 -31.38 -26.55 14.81
C ALA A 16 -31.13 -25.09 15.22
N ARG A 17 -31.34 -24.14 14.29
CA ARG A 17 -31.06 -22.71 14.53
C ARG A 17 -32.05 -22.07 15.50
N LEU A 18 -33.28 -22.54 15.56
CA LEU A 18 -34.29 -22.05 16.51
C LEU A 18 -34.06 -22.55 17.94
N GLN A 19 -33.16 -23.50 18.17
CA GLN A 19 -32.78 -23.97 19.50
C GLN A 19 -31.67 -23.12 20.15
N ASP A 20 -31.23 -22.05 19.49
CA ASP A 20 -30.22 -21.15 20.02
C ASP A 20 -30.79 -20.28 21.17
N ASP A 21 -30.20 -20.41 22.36
CA ASP A 21 -30.57 -19.66 23.57
C ASP A 21 -30.46 -18.14 23.39
N THR A 22 -29.72 -17.65 22.40
CA THR A 22 -29.58 -16.22 22.10
C THR A 22 -30.79 -15.60 21.42
N ILE A 23 -31.78 -16.41 21.00
CA ILE A 23 -32.99 -15.90 20.33
C ILE A 23 -33.86 -15.09 21.29
N VAL A 24 -33.96 -15.47 22.56
CA VAL A 24 -34.82 -14.80 23.55
C VAL A 24 -34.09 -13.60 24.15
N VAL A 25 -34.40 -12.40 23.63
CA VAL A 25 -33.74 -11.14 24.01
C VAL A 25 -34.65 -10.28 24.87
N LYS A 26 -34.15 -9.74 25.98
CA LYS A 26 -34.88 -8.78 26.83
C LYS A 26 -34.90 -7.39 26.20
N SER A 27 -36.00 -6.65 26.39
CA SER A 27 -36.09 -5.24 25.99
C SER A 27 -35.10 -4.40 26.79
N ALA A 28 -34.56 -3.36 26.15
CA ALA A 28 -33.82 -2.33 26.85
C ALA A 28 -34.76 -1.59 27.83
N PRO A 29 -34.25 -1.16 29.00
CA PRO A 29 -35.05 -0.41 29.96
C PRO A 29 -35.52 0.91 29.32
N SER A 30 -36.83 1.16 29.38
CA SER A 30 -37.41 2.42 28.91
C SER A 30 -37.23 3.47 29.99
N LEU A 31 -36.45 4.52 29.72
CA LEU A 31 -36.13 5.56 30.70
C LEU A 31 -37.06 6.77 30.50
N ALA A 32 -37.75 7.17 31.56
CA ALA A 32 -38.50 8.42 31.61
C ALA A 32 -37.70 9.46 32.40
N HIS A 33 -37.72 10.71 31.92
CA HIS A 33 -37.07 11.84 32.59
C HIS A 33 -38.13 12.81 33.09
N ARG A 34 -38.02 13.23 34.35
CA ARG A 34 -38.80 14.33 34.90
C ARG A 34 -38.00 15.62 34.79
N GLN A 35 -38.64 16.66 34.28
CA GLN A 35 -38.06 17.99 34.19
C GLN A 35 -39.02 19.00 34.82
N ASP A 36 -38.48 20.12 35.31
CA ASP A 36 -39.33 21.26 35.70
C ASP A 36 -39.83 22.04 34.46
N MET A 37 -40.70 23.02 34.71
CA MET A 37 -41.28 23.86 33.65
C MET A 37 -40.25 24.82 33.01
N GLU A 38 -39.03 24.90 33.56
CA GLU A 38 -37.89 25.64 33.00
C GLU A 38 -36.95 24.73 32.19
N GLY A 39 -37.25 23.43 32.12
CA GLY A 39 -36.48 22.44 31.35
C GLY A 39 -35.29 21.83 32.11
N LYS A 40 -35.15 22.07 33.41
CA LYS A 40 -34.09 21.50 34.22
C LYS A 40 -34.43 20.05 34.59
N HIS A 41 -33.45 19.16 34.39
CA HIS A 41 -33.55 17.75 34.75
C HIS A 41 -33.68 17.58 36.28
N ILE A 42 -34.75 16.91 36.70
CA ILE A 42 -35.04 16.61 38.11
C ILE A 42 -34.58 15.18 38.42
N ASP A 43 -35.07 14.20 37.68
CA ASP A 43 -34.67 12.80 37.83
C ASP A 43 -34.99 11.93 36.60
N SER A 44 -34.53 10.68 36.65
CA SER A 44 -34.75 9.65 35.64
C SER A 44 -35.23 8.39 36.34
N PHE A 45 -36.27 7.76 35.83
CA PHE A 45 -36.81 6.51 36.36
C PHE A 45 -37.16 5.56 35.22
N GLU A 46 -37.15 4.26 35.50
CA GLU A 46 -37.56 3.24 34.53
C GLU A 46 -39.08 3.19 34.43
N LEU A 47 -39.61 3.21 33.21
CA LEU A 47 -41.03 3.09 32.94
C LEU A 47 -41.42 1.60 32.95
N GLU A 48 -42.14 1.15 33.97
CA GLU A 48 -42.65 -0.21 34.01
C GLU A 48 -43.80 -0.39 33.01
N THR A 49 -43.51 -1.03 31.88
CA THR A 49 -44.52 -1.46 30.89
C THR A 49 -45.11 -2.81 31.29
N ASN A 50 -45.93 -2.82 32.35
CA ASN A 50 -46.55 -4.05 32.86
C ASN A 50 -47.89 -4.42 32.15
N ASP A 51 -48.46 -3.52 31.35
CA ASP A 51 -49.82 -3.68 30.79
C ASP A 51 -49.89 -4.22 29.35
N ALA A 52 -48.77 -4.57 28.72
CA ALA A 52 -48.78 -5.11 27.37
C ALA A 52 -49.03 -6.63 27.40
N GLU A 53 -50.15 -7.11 26.86
CA GLU A 53 -50.37 -8.55 26.70
C GLU A 53 -49.50 -9.12 25.57
N VAL A 54 -48.94 -10.31 25.76
CA VAL A 54 -48.28 -11.04 24.68
C VAL A 54 -49.36 -11.51 23.69
N PRO A 55 -49.31 -11.08 22.43
CA PRO A 55 -50.34 -11.41 21.45
C PRO A 55 -50.28 -12.91 21.11
N SER A 56 -51.44 -13.51 20.82
CA SER A 56 -51.57 -14.95 20.56
C SER A 56 -50.52 -15.51 19.60
N PHE A 57 -50.13 -16.78 19.79
CA PHE A 57 -49.16 -17.47 18.94
C PHE A 57 -49.49 -17.37 17.44
N GLN A 58 -50.76 -17.51 17.08
CA GLN A 58 -51.20 -17.40 15.69
C GLN A 58 -51.01 -15.99 15.12
N TRP A 59 -51.25 -14.94 15.92
CA TRP A 59 -50.97 -13.55 15.51
C TRP A 59 -49.46 -13.33 15.36
N TRP A 60 -48.67 -13.88 16.28
CA TRP A 60 -47.22 -13.76 16.28
C TRP A 60 -46.59 -14.38 15.02
N LEU A 61 -47.02 -15.59 14.61
CA LEU A 61 -46.59 -16.21 13.35
C LEU A 61 -46.95 -15.36 12.12
N GLN A 62 -48.15 -14.77 12.11
CA GLN A 62 -48.59 -13.89 11.02
C GLN A 62 -47.73 -12.63 10.93
N GLN A 63 -47.34 -12.04 12.07
CA GLN A 63 -46.43 -10.89 12.07
C GLN A 63 -45.03 -11.26 11.59
N ILE A 64 -44.48 -12.40 12.00
CA ILE A 64 -43.17 -12.87 11.52
C ILE A 64 -43.18 -13.01 10.00
N ALA A 65 -44.23 -13.66 9.46
CA ALA A 65 -44.40 -13.81 8.02
C ALA A 65 -44.58 -12.46 7.31
N LYS A 66 -45.39 -11.55 7.86
CA LYS A 66 -45.60 -10.20 7.30
C LYS A 66 -44.31 -9.37 7.26
N GLU A 67 -43.55 -9.36 8.35
CA GLU A 67 -42.26 -8.66 8.49
C GLU A 67 -41.13 -9.28 7.63
N SER A 68 -41.34 -10.48 7.09
CA SER A 68 -40.41 -11.11 6.15
C SER A 68 -40.50 -10.57 4.71
N PHE A 69 -41.48 -9.70 4.43
CA PHE A 69 -41.74 -9.14 3.09
C PHE A 69 -41.85 -10.22 1.99
N GLY A 70 -42.49 -11.34 2.32
CA GLY A 70 -42.77 -12.43 1.36
C GLY A 70 -41.66 -13.47 1.21
N THR A 71 -40.55 -13.34 1.95
CA THR A 71 -39.48 -14.35 1.95
C THR A 71 -39.80 -15.57 2.83
N LEU A 72 -40.73 -15.44 3.78
CA LEU A 72 -41.14 -16.49 4.69
C LEU A 72 -42.66 -16.54 4.83
N THR A 73 -43.24 -17.72 4.62
CA THR A 73 -44.68 -17.96 4.76
C THR A 73 -45.02 -18.58 6.11
N VAL A 74 -46.28 -18.43 6.55
CA VAL A 74 -46.77 -19.09 7.77
C VAL A 74 -46.70 -20.62 7.65
N THR A 75 -46.89 -21.18 6.44
CA THR A 75 -46.75 -22.61 6.19
C THR A 75 -45.32 -23.09 6.45
N GLN A 76 -44.31 -22.31 6.04
CA GLN A 76 -42.90 -22.62 6.33
C GLN A 76 -42.58 -22.45 7.83
N LEU A 77 -43.14 -21.46 8.51
CA LEU A 77 -42.97 -21.34 9.97
C LEU A 77 -43.54 -22.56 10.72
N LYS A 78 -44.68 -23.08 10.26
CA LYS A 78 -45.33 -24.25 10.87
C LYS A 78 -44.53 -25.54 10.77
N THR A 79 -43.51 -25.63 9.91
CA THR A 79 -42.64 -26.82 9.91
C THR A 79 -41.84 -26.92 11.21
N CYS A 80 -41.49 -25.79 11.82
CA CYS A 80 -40.77 -25.69 13.10
C CYS A 80 -41.70 -25.28 14.25
N GLU A 81 -42.95 -25.74 14.25
CA GLU A 81 -43.96 -25.32 15.23
C GLU A 81 -43.54 -25.65 16.67
N ILE A 82 -42.86 -26.78 16.90
CA ILE A 82 -42.41 -27.22 18.23
C ILE A 82 -41.41 -26.22 18.82
N GLU A 83 -40.38 -25.86 18.05
CA GLU A 83 -39.33 -24.93 18.45
C GLU A 83 -39.89 -23.52 18.64
N LEU A 84 -40.73 -23.06 17.71
CA LEU A 84 -41.35 -21.74 17.80
C LEU A 84 -42.29 -21.62 19.00
N ARG A 85 -42.99 -22.70 19.36
CA ARG A 85 -43.87 -22.73 20.52
C ARG A 85 -43.07 -22.72 21.82
N SER A 86 -41.95 -23.44 21.87
CA SER A 86 -41.00 -23.38 22.99
C SER A 86 -40.46 -21.97 23.23
N ILE A 87 -40.11 -21.25 22.15
CA ILE A 87 -39.70 -19.84 22.24
C ILE A 87 -40.86 -18.98 22.74
N TYR A 88 -42.04 -19.13 22.13
CA TYR A 88 -43.23 -18.33 22.46
C TYR A 88 -43.68 -18.48 23.92
N ASP A 89 -43.66 -19.71 24.46
CA ASP A 89 -44.08 -20.01 25.83
C ASP A 89 -43.15 -19.35 26.88
N GLN A 90 -41.93 -18.94 26.50
CA GLN A 90 -41.00 -18.20 27.35
C GLN A 90 -41.16 -16.67 27.26
N LEU A 91 -41.89 -16.17 26.26
CA LEU A 91 -42.00 -14.73 26.01
C LEU A 91 -42.85 -14.05 27.06
N THR A 92 -42.36 -12.90 27.50
CA THR A 92 -43.08 -11.97 28.37
C THR A 92 -43.08 -10.58 27.74
N PRO A 93 -43.91 -9.65 28.22
CA PRO A 93 -43.96 -8.28 27.69
C PRO A 93 -42.63 -7.53 27.79
N LYS A 94 -41.75 -7.96 28.71
CA LYS A 94 -40.41 -7.39 28.93
C LYS A 94 -39.36 -7.83 27.90
N HIS A 95 -39.74 -8.67 26.94
CA HIS A 95 -38.85 -9.14 25.88
C HIS A 95 -38.93 -8.24 24.63
N ASP A 96 -37.84 -8.16 23.87
CA ASP A 96 -37.80 -7.41 22.62
C ASP A 96 -38.44 -8.25 21.51
N HIS A 97 -39.77 -8.21 21.46
CA HIS A 97 -40.55 -8.98 20.50
C HIS A 97 -40.15 -8.68 19.05
N GLN A 98 -39.73 -7.45 18.73
CA GLN A 98 -39.31 -7.10 17.36
C GLN A 98 -37.97 -7.77 17.01
N ARG A 99 -36.99 -7.72 17.92
CA ARG A 99 -35.69 -8.37 17.73
C ARG A 99 -35.84 -9.87 17.63
N ILE A 100 -36.65 -10.48 18.49
CA ILE A 100 -36.90 -11.93 18.51
C ILE A 100 -37.51 -12.38 17.17
N ARG A 101 -38.56 -11.69 16.68
CA ARG A 101 -39.13 -11.99 15.36
C ARG A 101 -38.10 -11.86 14.24
N SER A 102 -37.17 -10.90 14.33
CA SER A 102 -36.08 -10.74 13.38
C SER A 102 -35.09 -11.90 13.40
N LEU A 103 -34.68 -12.36 14.58
CA LEU A 103 -33.79 -13.52 14.73
C LEU A 103 -34.44 -14.80 14.22
N ILE A 104 -35.74 -14.99 14.48
CA ILE A 104 -36.50 -16.10 13.90
C ILE A 104 -36.45 -16.04 12.37
N ARG A 105 -36.73 -14.89 11.74
CA ARG A 105 -36.61 -14.77 10.28
C ARG A 105 -35.21 -15.11 9.77
N GLN A 106 -34.17 -14.73 10.51
CA GLN A 106 -32.79 -15.05 10.14
C GLN A 106 -32.51 -16.56 10.21
N ALA A 107 -33.14 -17.30 11.13
CA ALA A 107 -33.01 -18.75 11.22
C ALA A 107 -33.51 -19.48 9.96
N PHE A 108 -34.51 -18.93 9.28
CA PHE A 108 -35.03 -19.45 8.02
C PHE A 108 -34.28 -18.92 6.78
N ALA A 109 -33.40 -17.93 6.93
CA ALA A 109 -32.64 -17.37 5.82
C ALA A 109 -31.34 -18.18 5.59
N PRO A 110 -31.01 -18.52 4.32
CA PRO A 110 -29.80 -19.28 4.02
C PRO A 110 -28.54 -18.50 4.44
N LEU A 111 -27.60 -19.19 5.08
CA LEU A 111 -26.30 -18.62 5.41
C LEU A 111 -25.47 -18.49 4.13
N ARG A 112 -25.09 -17.26 3.80
CA ARG A 112 -24.18 -16.97 2.69
C ARG A 112 -22.78 -16.76 3.25
N ASN A 113 -21.82 -17.46 2.69
CA ASN A 113 -20.41 -17.22 2.94
C ASN A 113 -19.70 -16.98 1.61
N PHE A 114 -18.55 -16.33 1.62
CA PHE A 114 -17.74 -16.08 0.43
C PHE A 114 -16.38 -16.74 0.61
N GLN A 115 -15.97 -17.55 -0.36
CA GLN A 115 -14.58 -17.97 -0.46
C GLN A 115 -13.80 -16.92 -1.24
N VAL A 116 -12.64 -16.53 -0.71
CA VAL A 116 -11.73 -15.59 -1.36
C VAL A 116 -10.53 -16.38 -1.88
N THR A 117 -10.35 -16.39 -3.19
CA THR A 117 -9.15 -16.93 -3.84
C THR A 117 -8.18 -15.79 -4.11
N GLU A 118 -6.99 -15.86 -3.52
CA GLU A 118 -5.88 -14.93 -3.80
C GLU A 118 -5.03 -15.47 -4.95
N GLU A 119 -4.77 -14.65 -5.97
CA GLU A 119 -3.90 -14.99 -7.08
C GLU A 119 -2.80 -13.93 -7.22
N VAL A 120 -1.55 -14.37 -7.35
CA VAL A 120 -0.40 -13.51 -7.66
C VAL A 120 -0.20 -13.54 -9.17
N VAL A 121 -0.52 -12.42 -9.83
CA VAL A 121 -0.41 -12.30 -11.29
C VAL A 121 0.96 -11.74 -11.66
N PRO A 122 1.77 -12.46 -12.46
CA PRO A 122 3.03 -11.92 -12.97
C PRO A 122 2.79 -10.67 -13.82
N LYS A 123 3.60 -9.64 -13.61
CA LYS A 123 3.52 -8.39 -14.37
C LYS A 123 4.91 -7.93 -14.79
N GLN A 124 5.00 -7.47 -16.04
CA GLN A 124 6.20 -6.83 -16.57
C GLN A 124 6.00 -5.31 -16.57
N ALA A 125 7.10 -4.57 -16.41
CA ALA A 125 7.13 -3.12 -16.47
C ALA A 125 8.44 -2.69 -17.13
N THR A 126 8.38 -1.58 -17.86
CA THR A 126 9.53 -0.93 -18.47
C THR A 126 9.99 0.23 -17.60
N LEU A 127 11.30 0.48 -17.54
CA LEU A 127 11.84 1.63 -16.79
C LEU A 127 11.51 2.97 -17.48
N LEU A 128 11.57 3.02 -18.80
CA LEU A 128 11.41 4.23 -19.60
C LEU A 128 10.42 4.03 -20.76
N GLN A 129 9.62 5.06 -21.03
CA GLN A 129 8.67 5.15 -22.14
C GLN A 129 9.26 6.06 -23.21
N ILE A 130 10.16 5.50 -24.04
CA ILE A 130 10.92 6.25 -25.05
C ILE A 130 9.99 6.93 -26.06
N GLU A 131 8.84 6.32 -26.35
CA GLU A 131 7.80 6.86 -27.23
C GLU A 131 7.14 8.15 -26.72
N LYS A 132 7.29 8.47 -25.42
CA LYS A 132 6.80 9.71 -24.82
C LYS A 132 7.85 10.81 -24.74
N LEU A 133 9.06 10.57 -25.24
CA LEU A 133 10.09 11.61 -25.31
C LEU A 133 9.70 12.65 -26.34
N ILE A 134 9.28 13.81 -25.85
CA ILE A 134 8.95 14.98 -26.65
C ILE A 134 10.13 15.95 -26.53
N SER A 135 10.60 16.45 -27.67
CA SER A 135 11.61 17.50 -27.75
C SER A 135 11.21 18.50 -28.84
N PRO A 136 11.35 19.83 -28.63
CA PRO A 136 11.88 20.48 -27.43
C PRO A 136 10.88 20.53 -26.26
N ILE A 137 11.40 20.70 -25.04
CA ILE A 137 10.63 20.99 -23.83
C ILE A 137 11.00 22.36 -23.30
N GLU A 138 10.06 23.05 -22.66
CA GLU A 138 10.33 24.32 -21.96
C GLU A 138 10.94 24.01 -20.59
N ASP A 139 12.16 24.50 -20.35
CA ASP A 139 12.84 24.35 -19.07
C ASP A 139 12.30 25.38 -18.06
N ASN A 140 11.69 24.88 -17.00
CA ASN A 140 11.16 25.67 -15.88
C ASN A 140 11.99 25.50 -14.59
N GLY A 141 13.22 24.99 -14.70
CA GLY A 141 14.13 24.76 -13.57
C GLY A 141 13.82 23.50 -12.75
N LYS A 142 12.86 22.68 -13.20
CA LYS A 142 12.53 21.37 -12.59
C LYS A 142 13.24 20.18 -13.24
N TYR A 143 13.96 20.43 -14.33
CA TYR A 143 14.63 19.37 -15.06
C TYR A 143 16.05 19.16 -14.56
N TYR A 144 16.42 17.90 -14.36
CA TYR A 144 17.80 17.50 -14.10
C TYR A 144 18.18 16.32 -15.00
N PRO A 145 19.37 16.35 -15.63
CA PRO A 145 20.36 17.44 -15.59
C PRO A 145 19.90 18.70 -16.34
N SER A 146 20.53 19.84 -16.04
CA SER A 146 20.23 21.09 -16.75
C SER A 146 20.61 21.00 -18.23
N GLN A 147 20.01 21.83 -19.08
CA GLN A 147 20.34 21.83 -20.52
C GLN A 147 21.85 22.04 -20.77
N GLN A 148 22.49 22.89 -19.97
CA GLN A 148 23.94 23.10 -20.04
C GLN A 148 24.70 21.82 -19.72
N ALA A 149 24.36 21.13 -18.63
CA ALA A 149 25.01 19.88 -18.24
C ALA A 149 24.82 18.79 -19.30
N VAL A 150 23.63 18.66 -19.88
CA VAL A 150 23.36 17.73 -21.00
C VAL A 150 24.26 18.05 -22.19
N GLN A 151 24.41 19.34 -22.56
CA GLN A 151 25.29 19.74 -23.66
C GLN A 151 26.76 19.43 -23.36
N GLU A 152 27.22 19.62 -22.12
CA GLU A 152 28.58 19.29 -21.68
C GLU A 152 28.83 17.77 -21.74
N ILE A 153 27.87 16.96 -21.26
CA ILE A 153 27.91 15.50 -21.34
C ILE A 153 28.02 15.04 -22.81
N VAL A 154 27.14 15.53 -23.69
CA VAL A 154 27.15 15.19 -25.12
C VAL A 154 28.46 15.63 -25.80
N ASN A 155 28.98 16.81 -25.46
CA ASN A 155 30.26 17.28 -25.99
C ASN A 155 31.41 16.39 -25.54
N TRP A 156 31.40 15.95 -24.28
CA TRP A 156 32.40 15.06 -23.72
C TRP A 156 32.37 13.68 -24.37
N ASP A 157 31.21 13.11 -24.67
CA ASP A 157 31.14 11.83 -25.40
C ASP A 157 31.59 11.92 -26.85
N ASN A 158 31.33 13.05 -27.50
CA ASN A 158 31.83 13.31 -28.85
C ASN A 158 33.33 13.63 -28.88
N ARG A 159 33.91 14.06 -27.75
CA ARG A 159 35.32 14.44 -27.59
C ARG A 159 35.85 13.95 -26.24
N PRO A 160 35.96 12.64 -26.01
CA PRO A 160 36.48 12.14 -24.74
C PRO A 160 37.92 12.63 -24.62
N THR A 161 38.27 13.21 -23.49
CA THR A 161 39.62 13.70 -23.18
C THR A 161 40.58 12.50 -23.05
N LYS A 162 40.87 11.85 -24.17
CA LYS A 162 41.70 10.65 -24.31
C LYS A 162 43.19 11.00 -24.32
N GLU A 163 43.63 11.88 -23.43
CA GLU A 163 45.05 11.93 -23.10
C GLU A 163 45.24 11.15 -21.80
N GLU A 164 45.12 9.82 -21.90
CA GLU A 164 45.82 8.95 -20.95
C GLU A 164 47.29 9.35 -20.98
N LEU A 165 47.77 9.92 -19.87
CA LEU A 165 49.16 10.31 -19.74
C LEU A 165 50.03 9.07 -19.98
N LYS A 166 50.99 9.19 -20.89
CA LYS A 166 51.96 8.12 -21.16
C LYS A 166 52.53 7.61 -19.83
N PRO A 167 52.81 6.30 -19.68
CA PRO A 167 53.29 5.72 -18.42
C PRO A 167 54.53 6.43 -17.84
N GLU A 168 55.39 6.98 -18.69
CA GLU A 168 56.54 7.82 -18.28
C GLU A 168 56.13 9.14 -17.60
N VAL A 169 55.04 9.75 -18.03
CA VAL A 169 54.51 11.00 -17.44
C VAL A 169 53.82 10.70 -16.12
N MET A 170 53.11 9.57 -16.02
CA MET A 170 52.53 9.08 -14.76
C MET A 170 53.62 8.79 -13.72
N ALA A 171 54.73 8.14 -14.12
CA ALA A 171 55.86 7.88 -13.24
C ALA A 171 56.49 9.16 -12.70
N LYS A 172 56.67 10.18 -13.56
CA LYS A 172 57.17 11.51 -13.14
C LYS A 172 56.21 12.26 -12.22
N ILE A 173 54.90 12.12 -12.42
CA ILE A 173 53.89 12.74 -11.56
C ILE A 173 53.94 12.13 -10.15
N GLU A 174 54.09 10.80 -10.02
CA GLU A 174 54.26 10.16 -8.71
C GLU A 174 55.60 10.52 -8.05
N GLU A 175 56.67 10.71 -8.83
CA GLU A 175 57.97 11.18 -8.33
C GLU A 175 57.90 12.62 -7.79
N LEU A 176 57.25 13.53 -8.52
CA LEU A 176 56.99 14.92 -8.09
C LEU A 176 56.13 14.96 -6.81
N LYS A 177 55.13 14.09 -6.71
CA LYS A 177 54.28 13.94 -5.53
C LYS A 177 55.06 13.41 -4.32
N ALA A 178 55.97 12.46 -4.52
CA ALA A 178 56.89 11.98 -3.48
C ALA A 178 57.85 13.09 -2.99
N MET A 179 58.16 14.07 -3.84
CA MET A 179 58.91 15.28 -3.49
C MET A 179 58.06 16.38 -2.84
N GLY A 180 56.76 16.14 -2.59
CA GLY A 180 55.86 17.09 -1.95
C GLY A 180 55.38 18.23 -2.85
N ILE A 181 55.54 18.10 -4.18
CA ILE A 181 55.05 19.08 -5.15
C ILE A 181 53.57 18.81 -5.45
N ASP A 182 52.77 19.86 -5.47
CA ASP A 182 51.36 19.77 -5.85
C ASP A 182 51.23 19.52 -7.36
N VAL A 183 50.76 18.31 -7.69
CA VAL A 183 50.58 17.81 -9.06
C VAL A 183 49.11 17.79 -9.47
N SER A 184 48.22 18.42 -8.70
CA SER A 184 46.77 18.46 -8.97
C SER A 184 46.42 19.01 -10.36
N ALA A 185 47.17 20.00 -10.85
CA ALA A 185 47.00 20.58 -12.19
C ALA A 185 47.54 19.72 -13.35
N LEU A 186 48.31 18.67 -13.05
CA LEU A 186 48.92 17.78 -14.05
C LEU A 186 48.13 16.48 -14.27
N LYS A 187 47.11 16.23 -13.45
CA LYS A 187 46.23 15.08 -13.66
C LYS A 187 45.33 15.34 -14.88
N PRO A 188 45.02 14.30 -15.68
CA PRO A 188 43.98 14.42 -16.69
C PRO A 188 42.71 14.91 -16.00
N GLN A 189 41.93 15.75 -16.68
CA GLN A 189 40.60 16.07 -16.17
C GLN A 189 39.84 14.76 -15.99
N SER A 190 39.54 14.44 -14.73
CA SER A 190 38.60 13.39 -14.41
C SER A 190 37.32 13.71 -15.16
N ASP A 191 36.70 12.67 -15.68
CA ASP A 191 35.36 12.76 -16.20
C ASP A 191 34.47 13.56 -15.23
N PRO A 192 33.86 14.69 -15.64
CA PRO A 192 33.02 15.49 -14.77
C PRO A 192 31.63 14.85 -14.54
N TYR A 193 31.24 13.88 -15.37
CA TYR A 193 29.95 13.18 -15.30
C TYR A 193 30.14 11.65 -15.43
N PRO A 194 30.96 11.02 -14.55
CA PRO A 194 31.30 9.60 -14.63
C PRO A 194 30.08 8.67 -14.58
N GLU A 195 29.02 9.11 -13.91
CA GLU A 195 27.74 8.42 -13.75
C GLU A 195 26.97 8.22 -15.07
N ARG A 196 27.28 8.96 -16.16
CA ARG A 196 26.63 8.76 -17.46
C ARG A 196 26.92 7.38 -18.08
N ASN A 197 28.03 6.75 -17.69
CA ASN A 197 28.40 5.42 -18.17
C ASN A 197 27.66 4.30 -17.42
N GLN A 198 27.01 4.63 -16.30
CA GLN A 198 26.30 3.69 -15.44
C GLN A 198 24.77 3.91 -15.53
N THR A 199 24.36 5.15 -15.75
CA THR A 199 22.98 5.59 -15.70
C THR A 199 22.65 6.56 -16.83
N TYR A 200 21.38 6.58 -17.27
CA TYR A 200 20.94 7.36 -18.43
C TYR A 200 20.87 8.88 -18.16
N HIS A 201 22.03 9.53 -18.01
CA HIS A 201 22.12 10.95 -17.63
C HIS A 201 21.97 11.94 -18.79
N TYR A 202 21.69 11.45 -20.02
CA TYR A 202 21.28 12.33 -21.12
C TYR A 202 19.81 12.75 -21.01
N LEU A 203 18.99 11.99 -20.28
CA LEU A 203 17.56 12.18 -20.21
C LEU A 203 17.23 13.16 -19.08
N PRO A 204 16.71 14.37 -19.38
CA PRO A 204 16.30 15.29 -18.32
C PRO A 204 14.99 14.78 -17.71
N TYR A 205 15.07 14.31 -16.47
CA TYR A 205 13.90 13.96 -15.66
C TYR A 205 13.24 15.23 -15.13
N ARG A 206 11.91 15.28 -15.12
CA ARG A 206 11.15 16.33 -14.44
C ARG A 206 10.94 15.96 -12.97
N PHE A 207 11.57 16.70 -12.07
CA PHE A 207 11.38 16.55 -10.63
C PHE A 207 10.31 17.51 -10.12
N ASP A 208 9.45 17.04 -9.22
CA ASP A 208 8.42 17.89 -8.61
C ASP A 208 8.78 18.37 -7.21
N SER A 209 9.84 17.82 -6.62
CA SER A 209 10.38 18.25 -5.32
C SER A 209 11.87 18.55 -5.38
N LYS A 210 12.28 19.63 -4.71
CA LYS A 210 13.70 19.95 -4.50
C LYS A 210 14.41 18.84 -3.71
N LEU A 211 13.73 18.21 -2.76
CA LEU A 211 14.30 17.11 -1.98
C LEU A 211 14.70 15.93 -2.88
N GLU A 212 13.90 15.62 -3.89
CA GLU A 212 14.21 14.53 -4.83
C GLU A 212 15.45 14.86 -5.66
N ILE A 213 15.55 16.11 -6.15
CA ILE A 213 16.73 16.59 -6.89
C ILE A 213 17.98 16.53 -6.01
N ASP A 214 17.90 17.06 -4.79
CA ASP A 214 19.03 17.10 -3.85
C ASP A 214 19.45 15.67 -3.46
N TYR A 215 18.48 14.79 -3.16
CA TYR A 215 18.73 13.38 -2.88
C TYR A 215 19.41 12.70 -4.06
N PHE A 216 18.83 12.80 -5.26
CA PHE A 216 19.36 12.22 -6.50
C PHE A 216 20.80 12.69 -6.77
N SER A 217 20.99 14.00 -6.90
CA SER A 217 22.23 14.58 -7.42
C SER A 217 23.37 14.67 -6.39
N THR A 218 23.05 14.96 -5.12
CA THR A 218 24.09 15.23 -4.10
C THR A 218 24.26 14.13 -3.06
N GLU A 219 23.25 13.27 -2.88
CA GLU A 219 23.28 12.21 -1.87
C GLU A 219 23.58 10.84 -2.47
N ILE A 220 22.76 10.34 -3.40
CA ILE A 220 22.87 8.95 -3.88
C ILE A 220 23.88 8.76 -5.02
N LEU A 221 23.98 9.67 -5.99
CA LEU A 221 24.94 9.57 -7.09
C LEU A 221 26.40 9.42 -6.59
N PRO A 222 26.88 10.25 -5.63
CA PRO A 222 28.21 10.08 -5.06
C PRO A 222 28.41 8.74 -4.33
N LEU A 223 27.36 8.17 -3.73
CA LEU A 223 27.45 6.89 -2.98
C LEU A 223 27.58 5.67 -3.90
N ILE A 224 27.11 5.78 -5.15
CA ILE A 224 27.17 4.71 -6.14
C ILE A 224 28.31 4.88 -7.13
N HIS A 225 28.98 6.04 -7.12
CA HIS A 225 30.12 6.31 -7.99
C HIS A 225 31.20 5.21 -7.87
N GLY A 226 31.57 4.63 -9.02
CA GLY A 226 32.54 3.54 -9.09
C GLY A 226 32.01 2.15 -8.68
N LYS A 227 30.73 2.04 -8.31
CA LYS A 227 30.05 0.75 -8.07
C LYS A 227 29.30 0.32 -9.32
N ALA A 228 29.08 -0.99 -9.49
CA ALA A 228 28.27 -1.55 -10.59
C ALA A 228 26.77 -1.43 -10.30
N LEU A 229 26.32 -0.20 -10.03
CA LEU A 229 24.95 0.14 -9.66
C LEU A 229 24.40 1.21 -10.60
N GLU A 230 23.10 1.12 -10.86
CA GLU A 230 22.37 2.04 -11.73
C GLU A 230 21.20 2.65 -10.97
N LEU A 231 21.07 3.97 -11.02
CA LEU A 231 19.99 4.75 -10.44
C LEU A 231 19.05 5.34 -11.50
N TYR A 232 17.75 5.11 -11.32
CA TYR A 232 16.70 5.64 -12.18
C TYR A 232 15.72 6.44 -11.33
N PHE A 233 15.37 7.64 -11.79
CA PHE A 233 14.21 8.36 -11.25
C PHE A 233 12.94 7.83 -11.91
N ASN A 234 11.96 7.49 -11.09
CA ASN A 234 10.67 6.93 -11.47
C ASN A 234 9.49 7.83 -11.02
N GLY A 235 9.76 8.99 -10.43
CA GLY A 235 8.73 9.99 -10.11
C GLY A 235 8.21 10.76 -11.33
N ASP A 236 8.90 10.70 -12.48
CA ASP A 236 8.47 11.36 -13.71
C ASP A 236 7.39 10.53 -14.43
N ASP A 237 6.13 10.87 -14.21
CA ASP A 237 4.97 10.18 -14.76
C ASP A 237 4.82 10.30 -16.29
N THR A 238 5.61 11.17 -16.92
CA THR A 238 5.65 11.35 -18.37
C THR A 238 6.60 10.38 -19.04
N LEU A 239 7.69 10.00 -18.37
CA LEU A 239 8.77 9.18 -18.94
C LEU A 239 8.87 7.77 -18.36
N THR A 240 8.20 7.47 -17.25
CA THR A 240 8.43 6.24 -16.49
C THR A 240 7.14 5.43 -16.30
N GLU A 241 7.27 4.09 -16.23
CA GLU A 241 6.12 3.18 -16.20
C GLU A 241 6.09 2.25 -14.98
N PHE A 242 7.10 2.26 -14.11
CA PHE A 242 7.13 1.33 -13.01
C PHE A 242 6.09 1.71 -11.94
N LYS A 243 5.00 0.95 -11.88
CA LYS A 243 3.85 1.18 -10.99
C LYS A 243 3.43 -0.10 -10.31
N ILE A 244 3.25 -0.03 -8.99
CA ILE A 244 2.91 -1.14 -8.13
C ILE A 244 1.42 -1.03 -7.74
N ASN A 245 0.68 -2.13 -7.87
CA ASN A 245 -0.67 -2.20 -7.32
C ASN A 245 -0.56 -2.50 -5.82
N CYS A 246 -1.08 -1.62 -4.97
CA CYS A 246 -1.03 -1.79 -3.53
C CYS A 246 -2.36 -2.33 -2.99
N TYR A 247 -2.27 -3.13 -1.94
CA TYR A 247 -3.41 -3.73 -1.26
C TYR A 247 -3.28 -3.57 0.24
N LYS A 248 -4.41 -3.45 0.94
CA LYS A 248 -4.49 -3.45 2.40
C LYS A 248 -5.25 -4.68 2.86
N LYS A 249 -4.79 -5.30 3.95
CA LYS A 249 -5.49 -6.42 4.56
C LYS A 249 -6.58 -5.92 5.52
N HIS A 250 -7.80 -6.39 5.35
CA HIS A 250 -8.92 -6.16 6.25
C HIS A 250 -9.49 -7.50 6.71
N GLY A 251 -9.09 -7.94 7.90
CA GLY A 251 -9.37 -9.29 8.39
C GLY A 251 -8.66 -10.36 7.54
N THR A 252 -9.44 -11.20 6.86
CA THR A 252 -8.93 -12.22 5.94
C THR A 252 -8.85 -11.77 4.49
N GLN A 253 -9.25 -10.53 4.18
CA GLN A 253 -9.44 -10.08 2.79
C GLN A 253 -8.42 -9.01 2.37
N TRP A 254 -8.02 -9.03 1.11
CA TRP A 254 -7.23 -7.96 0.49
C TRP A 254 -8.13 -6.95 -0.22
N GLN A 255 -7.96 -5.69 0.13
CA GLN A 255 -8.60 -4.57 -0.53
C GLN A 255 -7.59 -3.83 -1.39
N TYR A 256 -7.89 -3.60 -2.67
CA TYR A 256 -7.05 -2.77 -3.53
C TYR A 256 -7.14 -1.30 -3.11
N ILE A 257 -5.99 -0.66 -2.85
CA ILE A 257 -5.88 0.73 -2.38
C ILE A 257 -5.26 1.69 -3.42
N GLY A 258 -5.11 1.21 -4.66
CA GLY A 258 -4.64 2.03 -5.79
C GLY A 258 -3.21 1.69 -6.25
N LYS A 259 -2.76 2.45 -7.26
CA LYS A 259 -1.39 2.34 -7.78
C LYS A 259 -0.45 3.22 -6.96
N TYR A 260 0.79 2.75 -6.85
CA TYR A 260 1.92 3.42 -6.23
C TYR A 260 3.03 3.57 -7.28
N VAL A 261 3.59 4.78 -7.36
CA VAL A 261 4.75 5.10 -8.19
C VAL A 261 5.88 5.44 -7.22
N PRO A 262 6.94 4.61 -7.12
CA PRO A 262 8.09 4.95 -6.30
C PRO A 262 8.93 6.05 -6.94
N ASP A 263 9.65 6.81 -6.12
CA ASP A 263 10.46 7.93 -6.60
C ASP A 263 11.74 7.45 -7.32
N PHE A 264 12.45 6.46 -6.79
CA PHE A 264 13.69 5.95 -7.41
C PHE A 264 13.79 4.44 -7.44
N LEU A 265 14.55 3.94 -8.41
CA LEU A 265 14.95 2.55 -8.53
C LEU A 265 16.47 2.49 -8.60
N LEU A 266 17.10 1.91 -7.58
CA LEU A 266 18.52 1.61 -7.57
C LEU A 266 18.69 0.13 -7.87
N LEU A 267 19.39 -0.22 -8.95
CA LEU A 267 19.50 -1.60 -9.41
C LEU A 267 20.94 -2.03 -9.68
N SER A 268 21.13 -3.35 -9.72
CA SER A 268 22.35 -4.01 -10.20
C SER A 268 21.99 -4.94 -11.35
N ARG A 269 22.98 -5.28 -12.17
CA ARG A 269 22.82 -6.24 -13.26
C ARG A 269 23.70 -7.46 -13.06
N LYS A 270 23.25 -8.57 -13.63
CA LYS A 270 24.07 -9.77 -13.81
C LYS A 270 25.05 -9.57 -14.97
N GLU A 271 26.00 -10.48 -15.11
CA GLU A 271 26.96 -10.49 -16.23
C GLU A 271 26.28 -10.53 -17.62
N ASN A 272 25.08 -11.13 -17.72
CA ASN A 272 24.28 -11.18 -18.95
C ASN A 272 23.44 -9.91 -19.20
N ASN A 273 23.67 -8.84 -18.42
CA ASN A 273 22.98 -7.56 -18.50
C ASN A 273 21.49 -7.56 -18.07
N GLU A 274 20.99 -8.67 -17.52
CA GLU A 274 19.66 -8.71 -16.89
C GLU A 274 19.68 -8.01 -15.53
N ILE A 275 18.56 -7.38 -15.17
CA ILE A 275 18.40 -6.78 -13.84
C ILE A 275 18.44 -7.89 -12.79
N ASP A 276 19.37 -7.78 -11.84
CA ASP A 276 19.57 -8.75 -10.77
C ASP A 276 18.77 -8.40 -9.51
N LYS A 277 19.15 -7.29 -8.88
CA LYS A 277 18.58 -6.79 -7.62
C LYS A 277 18.16 -5.34 -7.74
N ILE A 278 17.09 -4.96 -7.05
CA ILE A 278 16.50 -3.61 -7.08
C ILE A 278 16.18 -3.16 -5.65
N ILE A 279 16.69 -2.00 -5.23
CA ILE A 279 16.16 -1.22 -4.11
C ILE A 279 15.17 -0.21 -4.67
N ILE A 280 13.92 -0.32 -4.24
CA ILE A 280 12.86 0.64 -4.53
C ILE A 280 12.94 1.71 -3.43
N ILE A 281 13.17 2.97 -3.82
CA ILE A 281 13.39 4.06 -2.87
C ILE A 281 12.22 5.04 -2.94
N GLU A 282 11.70 5.38 -1.78
CA GLU A 282 10.66 6.37 -1.62
C GLU A 282 11.15 7.52 -0.75
N THR A 283 11.05 8.75 -1.26
CA THR A 283 11.25 9.97 -0.51
C THR A 283 9.90 10.61 -0.20
N LYS A 284 9.62 10.91 1.06
CA LYS A 284 8.35 11.52 1.44
C LYS A 284 8.53 12.69 2.38
N GLY A 285 7.76 13.74 2.08
CA GLY A 285 7.60 14.89 2.94
C GLY A 285 6.69 14.58 4.14
N GLU A 286 6.95 15.21 5.29
CA GLU A 286 6.23 15.02 6.55
C GLU A 286 4.69 15.12 6.37
N GLY A 287 4.22 16.07 5.56
CA GLY A 287 2.80 16.29 5.27
C GLY A 287 2.10 15.19 4.45
N TYR A 288 2.86 14.28 3.84
CA TYR A 288 2.34 13.21 2.98
C TYR A 288 2.52 11.80 3.57
N ALA A 289 3.31 11.65 4.65
CA ALA A 289 3.62 10.36 5.28
C ALA A 289 2.36 9.61 5.74
N ALA A 290 1.40 10.30 6.36
CA ALA A 290 0.15 9.69 6.83
C ALA A 290 -0.69 9.07 5.70
N LYS A 291 -0.68 9.69 4.51
CA LYS A 291 -1.37 9.17 3.31
C LYS A 291 -0.64 8.00 2.64
N PHE A 292 0.62 7.81 2.99
CA PHE A 292 1.48 6.76 2.45
C PHE A 292 1.60 5.54 3.36
N ALA A 293 1.20 5.64 4.64
CA ALA A 293 1.35 4.57 5.64
C ALA A 293 0.85 3.19 5.16
N GLU A 294 -0.34 3.11 4.55
CA GLU A 294 -0.89 1.84 4.06
C GLU A 294 -0.09 1.26 2.87
N ARG A 295 0.44 2.12 2.00
CA ARG A 295 1.28 1.69 0.87
C ARG A 295 2.66 1.25 1.35
N ARG A 296 3.22 1.98 2.31
CA ARG A 296 4.47 1.63 2.98
C ARG A 296 4.38 0.26 3.64
N GLU A 297 3.34 0.02 4.43
CA GLU A 297 3.10 -1.26 5.08
C GLU A 297 3.04 -2.39 4.04
N PHE A 298 2.28 -2.20 2.95
CA PHE A 298 2.21 -3.18 1.87
C PHE A 298 3.59 -3.45 1.22
N MET A 299 4.39 -2.41 0.98
CA MET A 299 5.72 -2.55 0.39
C MET A 299 6.67 -3.33 1.31
N GLU A 300 6.68 -2.99 2.60
CA GLU A 300 7.57 -3.58 3.61
C GLU A 300 7.18 -5.03 3.96
N THR A 301 5.88 -5.37 3.96
CA THR A 301 5.40 -6.67 4.47
C THR A 301 5.03 -7.68 3.39
N GLU A 302 4.52 -7.21 2.24
CA GLU A 302 3.93 -8.09 1.23
C GLU A 302 4.63 -8.02 -0.11
N PHE A 303 4.83 -6.83 -0.67
CA PHE A 303 5.41 -6.71 -2.02
C PHE A 303 6.81 -7.32 -2.08
N VAL A 304 7.72 -6.89 -1.20
CA VAL A 304 9.10 -7.38 -1.17
C VAL A 304 9.11 -8.89 -0.91
N ARG A 305 8.38 -9.33 0.11
CA ARG A 305 8.32 -10.75 0.52
C ARG A 305 7.79 -11.65 -0.60
N LYS A 306 6.60 -11.38 -1.13
CA LYS A 306 5.96 -12.22 -2.15
C LYS A 306 6.76 -12.27 -3.44
N ASN A 307 7.36 -11.15 -3.87
CA ASN A 307 8.19 -11.16 -5.08
C ASN A 307 9.50 -11.92 -4.83
N ASN A 308 10.18 -11.72 -3.70
CA ASN A 308 11.41 -12.46 -3.41
C ASN A 308 11.16 -13.97 -3.29
N GLU A 309 10.04 -14.38 -2.66
CA GLU A 309 9.60 -15.78 -2.63
C GLU A 309 9.39 -16.34 -4.06
N GLN A 310 8.73 -15.58 -4.94
CA GLN A 310 8.46 -15.98 -6.32
C GLN A 310 9.74 -16.12 -7.16
N PHE A 311 10.73 -15.25 -6.95
CA PHE A 311 12.02 -15.32 -7.64
C PHE A 311 12.99 -16.32 -7.00
N GLY A 312 12.75 -16.75 -5.76
CA GLY A 312 13.59 -17.68 -5.02
C GLY A 312 14.85 -17.06 -4.42
N TYR A 313 14.98 -15.73 -4.42
CA TYR A 313 16.10 -14.99 -3.82
C TYR A 313 15.71 -13.54 -3.52
N GLU A 314 16.55 -12.83 -2.76
CA GLU A 314 16.36 -11.41 -2.43
C GLU A 314 16.61 -10.51 -3.65
N ARG A 315 15.59 -10.41 -4.51
CA ARG A 315 15.60 -9.60 -5.74
C ARG A 315 15.19 -8.16 -5.49
N PHE A 316 14.25 -7.92 -4.57
CA PHE A 316 13.71 -6.62 -4.24
C PHE A 316 14.01 -6.25 -2.79
N ASN A 317 14.27 -4.97 -2.56
CA ASN A 317 14.28 -4.34 -1.25
C ASN A 317 13.55 -2.99 -1.34
N PHE A 318 13.11 -2.46 -0.20
CA PHE A 318 12.39 -1.19 -0.12
C PHE A 318 13.07 -0.27 0.89
N LEU A 319 13.34 0.98 0.49
CA LEU A 319 13.96 2.00 1.32
C LEU A 319 13.06 3.23 1.40
N TYR A 320 12.53 3.49 2.59
CA TYR A 320 11.73 4.68 2.87
C TYR A 320 12.56 5.76 3.57
N LEU A 321 12.57 6.97 2.99
CA LEU A 321 13.32 8.13 3.48
C LEU A 321 12.38 9.30 3.73
N GLU A 322 12.44 9.81 4.96
CA GLU A 322 11.64 10.97 5.39
C GLU A 322 12.43 12.27 5.20
N ASP A 323 11.74 13.36 4.88
CA ASP A 323 12.32 14.70 4.77
C ASP A 323 12.76 15.30 6.11
N THR A 324 12.21 14.83 7.23
CA THR A 324 12.60 15.21 8.59
C THR A 324 14.01 14.74 8.95
N LEU A 325 14.56 13.76 8.22
CA LEU A 325 15.96 13.33 8.34
C LEU A 325 16.89 14.40 7.77
N SER A 326 18.07 14.56 8.38
CA SER A 326 19.13 15.35 7.75
C SER A 326 19.66 14.64 6.50
N ALA A 327 20.29 15.38 5.58
CA ALA A 327 20.95 14.81 4.41
C ALA A 327 21.99 13.75 4.79
N GLU A 328 22.70 13.94 5.91
CA GLU A 328 23.67 12.94 6.40
C GLU A 328 22.97 11.66 6.89
N GLN A 329 21.85 11.77 7.60
CA GLN A 329 21.09 10.61 8.04
C GLN A 329 20.50 9.82 6.86
N ARG A 330 20.00 10.51 5.83
CA ARG A 330 19.52 9.88 4.59
C ARG A 330 20.66 9.17 3.85
N ARG A 331 21.82 9.81 3.71
CA ARG A 331 23.02 9.18 3.13
C ARG A 331 23.43 7.93 3.89
N GLN A 332 23.49 8.00 5.22
CA GLN A 332 23.85 6.84 6.05
C GLN A 332 22.86 5.69 5.87
N LYS A 333 21.55 5.96 5.92
CA LYS A 333 20.53 4.93 5.66
C LYS A 333 20.66 4.32 4.26
N THR A 334 20.88 5.15 3.26
CA THR A 334 21.06 4.71 1.86
C THR A 334 22.31 3.84 1.72
N LEU A 335 23.43 4.25 2.30
CA LEU A 335 24.68 3.50 2.28
C LEU A 335 24.55 2.13 2.97
N VAL A 336 23.90 2.09 4.14
CA VAL A 336 23.63 0.83 4.85
C VAL A 336 22.76 -0.09 4.01
N ALA A 337 21.70 0.43 3.38
CA ALA A 337 20.85 -0.36 2.49
C ALA A 337 21.63 -0.91 1.29
N ILE A 338 22.49 -0.10 0.68
CA ILE A 338 23.34 -0.51 -0.45
C ILE A 338 24.27 -1.65 -0.04
N ASN A 339 25.04 -1.46 1.03
CA ASN A 339 26.05 -2.42 1.45
C ASN A 339 25.41 -3.75 1.88
N ASN A 340 24.29 -3.69 2.62
CA ASN A 340 23.60 -4.88 3.08
C ASN A 340 22.96 -5.67 1.94
N PHE A 341 22.40 -5.00 0.94
CA PHE A 341 21.59 -5.65 -0.09
C PHE A 341 22.40 -6.09 -1.31
N PHE A 342 23.38 -5.28 -1.72
CA PHE A 342 24.25 -5.58 -2.86
C PHE A 342 25.57 -6.26 -2.46
N ASN A 343 25.85 -6.40 -1.16
CA ASN A 343 27.10 -6.97 -0.64
C ASN A 343 28.36 -6.23 -1.13
N LEU A 344 28.33 -4.90 -1.02
CA LEU A 344 29.37 -3.99 -1.49
C LEU A 344 30.19 -3.36 -0.35
#